data_AF-A0A267DVQ0-F1
#
_entry.id   AF-A0A267DVQ0-F1
#
_cell.length_a   1.000
_cell.length_b   1.000
_cell.length_c   1.000
_cell.angle_alpha   90.00
_cell.angle_beta   90.00
_cell.angle_gamma   90.00
#
_symmetry.space_group_name_H-M   'P 1'
#
loop_
_entity.id
_entity.type
_entity.pdbx_description
1 polymer ?
#
loop_
_entity_poly.entity_id
_entity_poly.type
_entity_poly.pdbx_seq_one_letter_code
_entity_poly.pdbx_strand_id
1 'polypeptide(L)'
;MSALQRRVPSQHCQLSLPARKVMSICRIARLLQLRPPVPAGAIFTASRRALSGDEWGRGAGKGGGAGGSIREAGGTFGKMEAAREEEYFRRLQNEQLSKLKEHLEDEVDHHENEIVRHLEAIQRHKSRMQDLSQKEQEGKKKDD
;
A
#
# COMPACT_ATOMS: atom_id res chain seq x y z
N MET A 1 -40.01 2.29 -18.19
CA MET A 1 -39.04 2.84 -17.21
C MET A 1 -38.94 1.88 -16.04
N SER A 2 -37.85 1.11 -15.93
CA SER A 2 -37.48 0.34 -14.74
C SER A 2 -36.06 -0.22 -14.88
N ALA A 3 -35.25 0.05 -13.86
CA ALA A 3 -34.01 -0.62 -13.43
C ALA A 3 -32.89 -0.86 -14.46
N LEU A 4 -31.85 -0.05 -14.35
CA LEU A 4 -30.57 -0.18 -15.04
C LEU A 4 -29.88 -1.53 -14.76
N GLN A 5 -29.51 -2.13 -15.89
CA GLN A 5 -28.52 -3.17 -16.13
C GLN A 5 -27.34 -3.24 -15.14
N ARG A 6 -27.09 -4.44 -14.61
CA ARG A 6 -25.78 -4.90 -14.14
C ARG A 6 -24.79 -4.96 -15.32
N ARG A 7 -23.54 -4.50 -15.17
CA ARG A 7 -22.35 -5.04 -15.89
C ARG A 7 -21.02 -4.62 -15.23
N VAL A 8 -20.42 -5.63 -14.61
CA VAL A 8 -19.02 -6.03 -14.36
C VAL A 8 -17.81 -5.10 -14.68
N PRO A 9 -16.72 -5.24 -13.87
CA PRO A 9 -15.50 -4.43 -13.90
C PRO A 9 -14.58 -4.71 -15.09
N SER A 10 -13.87 -3.65 -15.50
CA SER A 10 -12.87 -3.58 -16.55
C SER A 10 -11.61 -4.40 -16.23
N GLN A 11 -11.17 -5.12 -17.24
CA GLN A 11 -10.14 -6.13 -17.23
C GLN A 11 -8.74 -5.47 -17.21
N HIS A 12 -7.99 -5.68 -16.13
CA HIS A 12 -6.54 -5.49 -16.17
C HIS A 12 -5.90 -6.60 -17.02
N CYS A 13 -5.01 -6.16 -17.90
CA CYS A 13 -4.16 -6.94 -18.79
C CYS A 13 -3.51 -8.15 -18.09
N GLN A 14 -3.90 -9.37 -18.45
CA GLN A 14 -3.08 -10.54 -18.20
C GLN A 14 -2.29 -10.86 -19.47
N LEU A 15 -1.02 -10.48 -19.47
CA LEU A 15 -0.04 -11.01 -20.41
C LEU A 15 0.14 -12.51 -20.16
N SER A 16 0.00 -13.27 -21.23
CA SER A 16 0.29 -14.69 -21.34
C SER A 16 1.74 -15.01 -20.96
N LEU A 17 1.93 -15.85 -19.93
CA LEU A 17 3.20 -16.53 -19.67
C LEU A 17 2.99 -18.05 -19.77
N PRO A 18 3.85 -18.80 -20.50
CA PRO A 18 3.61 -20.21 -20.79
C PRO A 18 3.76 -21.11 -19.56
N ALA A 19 2.74 -21.93 -19.36
CA ALA A 19 2.57 -22.90 -18.29
C ALA A 19 3.59 -24.06 -18.36
N ARG A 20 4.84 -23.84 -17.94
CA ARG A 20 5.79 -24.94 -17.61
C ARG A 20 6.70 -24.69 -16.40
N LYS A 21 6.65 -23.53 -15.74
CA LYS A 21 7.56 -23.20 -14.61
C LYS A 21 6.93 -23.10 -13.22
N VAL A 22 5.60 -23.29 -13.08
CA VAL A 22 4.90 -23.19 -11.78
C VAL A 22 4.86 -24.53 -11.03
N MET A 23 5.30 -25.64 -11.63
CA MET A 23 5.28 -26.99 -11.02
C MET A 23 6.65 -27.45 -10.47
N SER A 24 7.46 -26.54 -9.93
CA SER A 24 8.77 -26.90 -9.33
C SER A 24 8.98 -26.34 -7.92
N ILE A 25 8.34 -25.22 -7.58
CA ILE A 25 8.54 -24.56 -6.28
C ILE A 25 7.79 -25.30 -5.14
N CYS A 26 6.70 -26.02 -5.43
CA CYS A 26 5.95 -26.76 -4.40
C CYS A 26 6.51 -28.15 -4.03
N ARG A 27 7.53 -28.69 -4.71
CA ARG A 27 8.13 -29.99 -4.32
C ARG A 27 9.37 -29.88 -3.42
N ILE A 28 10.05 -28.73 -3.39
CA ILE A 28 11.22 -28.53 -2.51
C ILE A 28 10.78 -28.30 -1.04
N ALA A 29 9.56 -27.80 -0.81
CA ALA A 29 9.05 -27.55 0.54
C ALA A 29 8.52 -28.81 1.29
N ARG A 30 8.58 -30.00 0.68
CA ARG A 30 8.03 -31.25 1.26
C ARG A 30 9.08 -32.31 1.63
N LEU A 31 10.38 -31.95 1.64
CA LEU A 31 11.49 -32.85 1.98
C LEU A 31 12.41 -32.33 3.10
N LEU A 32 11.90 -31.44 3.96
CA LEU A 32 12.59 -31.00 5.19
C LEU A 32 11.69 -31.11 6.44
N GLN A 33 10.88 -32.17 6.51
CA GLN A 33 10.36 -32.68 7.80
C GLN A 33 11.27 -33.78 8.35
N LEU A 34 12.49 -33.41 8.74
CA LEU A 34 13.23 -34.13 9.77
C LEU A 34 13.26 -33.26 11.02
N ARG A 35 12.21 -33.36 11.83
CA ARG A 35 12.24 -32.92 13.22
C ARG A 35 12.36 -34.17 14.10
N PRO A 36 13.42 -34.29 14.93
CA PRO A 36 13.61 -35.45 15.81
C PRO A 36 12.60 -35.45 16.97
N PRO A 37 12.31 -36.61 17.57
CA PRO A 37 11.44 -36.73 18.72
C PRO A 37 12.09 -36.09 19.96
N VAL A 38 11.43 -35.10 20.57
CA VAL A 38 11.78 -34.63 21.92
C VAL A 38 10.97 -35.44 22.94
N PRO A 39 11.61 -35.98 24.00
CA PRO A 39 10.96 -36.86 24.96
C PRO A 39 9.95 -36.13 25.85
N ALA A 40 8.89 -36.86 26.22
CA ALA A 40 7.88 -36.42 27.17
C ALA A 40 8.52 -36.18 28.56
N GLY A 41 8.65 -34.91 28.95
CA GLY A 41 9.09 -34.55 30.31
C GLY A 41 9.85 -33.23 30.39
N ALA A 42 9.20 -32.09 30.12
CA ALA A 42 9.60 -30.79 30.64
C ALA A 42 8.52 -29.75 30.30
N ILE A 43 7.60 -29.52 31.24
CA ILE A 43 6.72 -28.35 31.22
C ILE A 43 7.55 -27.17 31.74
N PHE A 44 8.12 -26.37 30.85
CA PHE A 44 8.62 -25.04 31.21
C PHE A 44 7.46 -24.06 31.05
N THR A 45 6.77 -23.76 32.16
CA THR A 45 5.73 -22.74 32.23
C THR A 45 6.35 -21.35 32.03
N ALA A 46 6.50 -20.93 30.78
CA ALA A 46 6.67 -19.51 30.49
C ALA A 46 5.38 -18.79 30.91
N SER A 47 5.46 -18.03 32.01
CA SER A 47 4.39 -17.16 32.50
C SER A 47 3.96 -16.21 31.37
N ARG A 48 2.84 -16.52 30.73
CA ARG A 48 2.17 -15.65 29.76
C ARG A 48 1.54 -14.52 30.58
N ARG A 49 2.25 -13.40 30.77
CA ARG A 49 1.66 -12.20 31.37
C ARG A 49 0.48 -11.78 30.50
N ALA A 50 -0.72 -11.91 31.04
CA ALA A 50 -1.93 -11.34 30.47
C ALA A 50 -1.74 -9.83 30.38
N LEU A 51 -1.85 -9.28 29.17
CA LEU A 51 -2.04 -7.85 28.98
C LEU A 51 -3.51 -7.57 29.32
N SER A 52 -3.81 -7.34 30.60
CA SER A 52 -5.03 -6.65 30.96
C SER A 52 -4.94 -5.24 30.35
N GLY A 53 -5.84 -4.95 29.42
CA GLY A 53 -6.18 -3.57 29.09
C GLY A 53 -6.74 -2.85 30.32
N ASP A 54 -7.01 -1.56 30.14
CA ASP A 54 -7.85 -0.74 31.02
C ASP A 54 -7.16 0.21 32.00
N GLU A 55 -5.97 0.76 31.67
CA GLU A 55 -5.59 2.04 32.29
C GLU A 55 -4.83 2.96 31.33
N TRP A 56 -5.57 3.92 30.77
CA TRP A 56 -5.02 4.99 29.94
C TRP A 56 -4.07 5.81 30.82
N GLY A 57 -2.78 5.86 30.46
CA GLY A 57 -1.77 6.66 31.16
C GLY A 57 -0.75 5.92 32.03
N ARG A 58 -0.80 4.59 32.19
CA ARG A 58 0.31 3.86 32.83
C ARG A 58 1.43 3.59 31.82
N GLY A 59 2.45 4.45 31.81
CA GLY A 59 3.51 4.29 30.82
C GLY A 59 4.82 5.02 31.06
N ALA A 60 5.46 4.86 32.23
CA ALA A 60 6.90 5.15 32.36
C ALA A 60 7.80 4.24 31.48
N GLY A 61 7.23 3.35 30.65
CA GLY A 61 7.99 2.41 29.81
C GLY A 61 7.30 1.98 28.51
N LYS A 62 6.29 2.71 28.01
CA LYS A 62 5.58 2.32 26.79
C LYS A 62 5.57 3.37 25.67
N GLY A 63 6.35 4.44 25.80
CA GLY A 63 6.63 5.35 24.67
C GLY A 63 6.69 6.85 24.97
N GLY A 64 6.63 7.28 26.22
CA GLY A 64 6.84 8.69 26.58
C GLY A 64 7.26 8.79 28.04
N GLY A 65 8.34 9.53 28.31
CA GLY A 65 8.87 9.72 29.67
C GLY A 65 7.79 10.20 30.64
N ALA A 66 7.96 9.90 31.93
CA ALA A 66 7.04 10.27 33.00
C ALA A 66 6.64 11.76 32.85
N GLY A 67 5.41 12.00 32.40
CA GLY A 67 4.91 13.30 31.94
C GLY A 67 4.63 14.28 33.08
N GLY A 68 5.65 14.58 33.88
CA GLY A 68 5.58 15.47 35.04
C GLY A 68 4.87 14.86 36.26
N SER A 69 5.05 15.49 37.42
CA SER A 69 4.45 15.08 38.69
C SER A 69 2.92 15.08 38.67
N ILE A 70 2.29 15.84 37.77
CA ILE A 70 0.83 15.97 37.64
C ILE A 70 0.20 14.69 37.06
N ARG A 71 0.86 14.03 36.10
CA ARG A 71 0.39 12.74 35.54
C ARG A 71 0.73 11.55 36.42
N GLU A 72 1.92 11.57 37.02
CA GLU A 72 2.37 10.55 37.98
C GLU A 72 1.47 10.52 39.23
N ALA A 73 1.01 11.68 39.70
CA ALA A 73 0.08 11.75 40.84
C ALA A 73 -1.30 11.13 40.56
N GLY A 74 -1.66 10.84 39.30
CA GLY A 74 -2.81 9.99 38.96
C GLY A 74 -4.20 10.53 39.37
N GLY A 75 -4.32 11.84 39.60
CA GLY A 75 -5.59 12.48 39.97
C GLY A 75 -6.60 12.60 38.81
N THR A 76 -7.83 13.01 39.10
CA THR A 76 -8.89 13.25 38.10
C THR A 76 -8.47 14.27 37.03
N PHE A 77 -7.72 15.31 37.43
CA PHE A 77 -7.16 16.31 36.53
C PHE A 77 -6.08 15.73 35.60
N GLY A 78 -5.20 14.84 36.09
CA GLY A 78 -4.17 14.19 35.27
C GLY A 78 -4.78 13.24 34.22
N LYS A 79 -5.89 12.57 34.54
CA LYS A 79 -6.63 11.72 33.57
C LYS A 79 -7.31 12.55 32.47
N MET A 80 -7.90 13.70 32.83
CA MET A 80 -8.52 14.61 31.86
C MET A 80 -7.49 15.25 30.93
N GLU A 81 -6.34 15.66 31.47
CA GLU A 81 -5.25 16.24 30.69
C GLU A 81 -4.64 15.23 29.72
N ALA A 82 -4.41 13.98 30.16
CA ALA A 82 -3.94 12.91 29.30
C ALA A 82 -4.89 12.61 28.12
N ALA A 83 -6.20 12.60 28.36
CA ALA A 83 -7.19 12.40 27.30
C ALA A 83 -7.18 13.52 26.26
N ARG A 84 -7.10 14.79 26.71
CA ARG A 84 -7.07 15.96 25.82
C ARG A 84 -5.80 15.99 24.97
N GLU A 85 -4.66 15.62 25.54
CA GLU A 85 -3.43 15.52 24.77
C GLU A 85 -3.48 14.40 23.74
N GLU A 86 -4.00 13.23 24.11
CA GLU A 86 -4.13 12.13 23.16
C GLU A 86 -5.04 12.51 21.98
N GLU A 87 -6.14 13.23 22.23
CA GLU A 87 -6.96 13.78 21.15
C GLU A 87 -6.17 14.72 20.24
N TYR A 88 -5.37 15.63 20.81
CA TYR A 88 -4.54 16.55 20.06
C TYR A 88 -3.52 15.80 19.18
N PHE A 89 -2.83 14.81 19.74
CA PHE A 89 -1.86 14.01 18.98
C PHE A 89 -2.53 13.19 17.87
N ARG A 90 -3.71 12.62 18.13
CA ARG A 90 -4.48 11.91 17.09
C ARG A 90 -4.88 12.84 15.95
N ARG A 91 -5.35 14.06 16.26
CA ARG A 91 -5.68 15.07 15.24
C ARG A 91 -4.45 15.47 14.43
N LEU A 92 -3.32 15.72 15.09
CA LEU A 92 -2.07 16.10 14.43
C LEU A 92 -1.54 14.98 13.52
N GLN A 93 -1.57 13.73 13.98
CA GLN A 93 -1.18 12.57 13.16
C GLN A 93 -2.10 12.43 11.94
N ASN A 94 -3.41 12.58 12.12
CA ASN A 94 -4.36 12.53 11.01
C ASN A 94 -4.12 13.66 10.01
N GLU A 95 -3.82 14.87 10.48
CA GLU A 95 -3.49 16.01 9.62
C GLU A 95 -2.22 15.74 8.81
N GLN A 96 -1.16 15.24 9.44
CA GLN A 96 0.07 14.86 8.75
C GLN A 96 -0.18 13.80 7.69
N LEU A 97 -0.95 12.75 8.03
CA LEU A 97 -1.32 11.70 7.09
C LEU A 97 -2.18 12.23 5.94
N SER A 98 -3.07 13.19 6.18
CA SER A 98 -3.87 13.82 5.13
C SER A 98 -3.00 14.61 4.15
N LYS A 99 -2.03 15.40 4.65
CA LYS A 99 -1.09 16.15 3.80
C LYS A 99 -0.23 15.24 2.93
N LEU A 100 0.22 14.11 3.49
CA LEU A 100 0.97 13.10 2.75
C LEU A 100 0.12 12.48 1.63
N LYS A 101 -1.17 12.22 1.87
CA LYS A 101 -2.08 11.69 0.86
C LYS A 101 -2.33 12.69 -0.25
N GLU A 102 -2.64 13.94 0.10
CA GLU A 102 -2.87 15.03 -0.86
C GLU A 102 -1.64 15.23 -1.77
N HIS A 103 -0.43 15.28 -1.20
CA HIS A 103 0.79 15.40 -1.99
C HIS A 103 0.99 14.23 -2.97
N LEU A 104 0.66 13.00 -2.57
CA LEU A 104 0.74 11.84 -3.45
C LEU A 104 -0.34 11.86 -4.54
N GLU A 105 -1.54 12.35 -4.23
CA GLU A 105 -2.61 12.55 -5.21
C GLU A 105 -2.18 13.58 -6.27
N ASP A 106 -1.59 14.71 -5.84
CA ASP A 106 -1.03 15.73 -6.74
C ASP A 106 0.09 15.17 -7.65
N GLU A 107 0.98 14.32 -7.10
CA GLU A 107 2.03 13.65 -7.88
C GLU A 107 1.46 12.70 -8.95
N VAL A 108 0.42 11.93 -8.60
CA VAL A 108 -0.26 11.05 -9.54
C VAL A 108 -0.88 11.86 -10.67
N ASP A 109 -1.64 12.91 -10.34
CA ASP A 109 -2.28 13.79 -11.33
C ASP A 109 -1.23 14.45 -12.23
N HIS A 110 -0.09 14.85 -11.68
CA HIS A 110 1.02 15.40 -12.47
C HIS A 110 1.52 14.39 -13.51
N HIS A 111 1.81 13.16 -13.09
CA HIS A 111 2.31 12.12 -13.99
C HIS A 111 1.27 11.66 -15.00
N GLU A 112 -0.02 11.63 -14.65
CA GLU A 112 -1.09 11.37 -15.60
C GLU A 112 -1.12 12.43 -16.71
N ASN A 113 -0.99 13.70 -16.35
CA ASN A 113 -0.90 14.80 -17.31
C ASN A 113 0.34 14.70 -18.22
N GLU A 114 1.49 14.29 -17.67
CA GLU A 114 2.70 14.04 -18.47
C GLU A 114 2.50 12.90 -19.48
N ILE A 115 1.85 11.81 -19.05
CA ILE A 115 1.51 10.69 -19.94
C ILE A 115 0.65 11.16 -21.10
N VAL A 116 -0.39 11.96 -20.85
CA VAL A 116 -1.27 12.51 -21.89
C VAL A 116 -0.46 13.33 -22.91
N ARG A 117 0.41 14.24 -22.44
CA ARG A 117 1.28 15.04 -23.33
C ARG A 117 2.20 14.16 -24.18
N HIS A 118 2.75 13.09 -23.61
CA HIS A 118 3.57 12.13 -24.34
C HIS A 118 2.76 11.35 -25.37
N LEU A 119 1.54 10.94 -25.05
CA LEU A 119 0.64 10.26 -25.99
C LEU A 119 0.29 11.15 -27.19
N GLU A 120 0.00 12.42 -26.97
CA GLU A 120 -0.24 13.39 -28.04
C GLU A 120 1.01 13.61 -28.91
N ALA A 121 2.20 13.65 -28.31
CA ALA A 121 3.46 13.71 -29.07
C ALA A 121 3.66 12.46 -29.93
N ILE A 122 3.42 11.27 -29.38
CA ILE A 122 3.48 10.00 -30.12
C ILE A 122 2.49 9.99 -31.27
N GLN A 123 1.25 10.45 -31.07
CA GLN A 123 0.25 10.54 -32.13
C GLN A 123 0.70 11.47 -33.27
N ARG A 124 1.22 12.66 -32.94
CA ARG A 124 1.78 13.59 -33.94
C ARG A 124 2.89 12.95 -34.77
N HIS A 125 3.79 12.21 -34.12
CA HIS A 125 4.85 11.49 -34.83
C HIS A 125 4.31 10.35 -35.71
N LYS A 126 3.30 9.61 -35.24
CA LYS A 126 2.63 8.57 -36.04
C LYS A 126 1.99 9.13 -37.31
N SER A 127 1.24 10.23 -37.22
CA SER A 127 0.67 10.88 -38.39
C SER A 127 1.75 11.35 -39.36
N ARG A 128 2.83 11.98 -38.86
CA ARG A 128 3.95 12.41 -39.70
C ARG A 128 4.64 11.24 -40.42
N MET A 129 4.79 10.09 -39.77
CA MET A 129 5.33 8.88 -40.42
C MET A 129 4.39 8.37 -41.52
N GLN A 130 3.07 8.41 -41.29
CA GLN A 130 2.09 8.02 -42.30
C GLN A 130 2.15 8.94 -43.53
N ASP A 131 2.18 10.26 -43.34
CA ASP A 131 2.27 11.23 -44.43
C ASP A 131 3.54 11.03 -45.27
N LEU A 132 4.68 10.76 -44.62
CA LEU A 132 5.93 10.47 -45.31
C LEU A 132 5.85 9.15 -46.09
N SER A 133 5.27 8.10 -45.49
CA SER A 133 5.11 6.81 -46.16
C SER A 133 4.18 6.88 -47.38
N GLN A 134 3.15 7.73 -47.35
CA GLN A 134 2.26 7.96 -48.50
C GLN A 134 3.00 8.66 -49.64
N LYS A 135 3.77 9.71 -49.33
CA LYS A 135 4.60 10.42 -50.33
C LYS A 135 5.64 9.51 -50.99
N GLU A 136 6.25 8.60 -50.24
CA GLU A 136 7.15 7.59 -50.80
C GLU A 136 6.46 6.64 -51.79
N GLN A 137 5.20 6.27 -51.53
CA GLN A 137 4.41 5.44 -52.44
C GLN A 137 3.96 6.20 -53.69
N GLU A 138 3.63 7.49 -53.55
CA GLU A 138 3.28 8.36 -54.68
C GLU A 138 4.47 8.60 -55.62
N GLY A 139 5.67 8.78 -55.06
CA GLY A 139 6.90 8.90 -55.85
C GLY A 139 7.13 7.67 -56.73
N LYS A 140 7.01 6.46 -56.15
CA LYS A 140 7.20 5.21 -56.89
C LYS A 140 6.22 5.01 -58.04
N LYS A 141 4.96 5.43 -57.89
CA LYS A 141 3.94 5.34 -58.96
C LYS A 141 4.16 6.28 -60.13
N LYS A 142 5.03 7.29 -60.00
CA LYS A 142 5.29 8.28 -61.05
C LYS A 142 6.45 7.87 -61.96
N ASP A 143 7.29 6.95 -61.50
CA ASP A 143 8.47 6.46 -62.20
C ASP A 143 8.20 5.14 -62.98
N ASP A 144 7.02 4.52 -62.79
CA ASP A 144 6.47 3.39 -63.57
C ASP A 144 5.50 3.88 -64.67
#